data_AF-A0A0S2ZKF0-F1
#
_entry.id   AF-A0A0S2ZKF0-F1
#
_cell.length_a   1.000
_cell.length_b   1.000
_cell.length_c   1.000
_cell.angle_alpha   90.00
_cell.angle_beta   90.00
_cell.angle_gamma   90.00
#
_symmetry.space_group_name_H-M   'P 1'
#
loop_
_entity.id
_entity.type
_entity.pdbx_description
1 polymer ?
#
loop_
_entity_poly.entity_id
_entity_poly.type
_entity_poly.pdbx_seq_one_letter_code
_entity_poly.pdbx_strand_id
1 'polypeptide(L)'
;MGKFELRPIYYPKASYLNYILEIWVDGVNISQFYEDDKLRIDVGYIFHIYNYFDNYLEDIMKEEVLPYEDVEGKTIFETIDNIKGKYFYWLKDDYEDDESAEEIEQIINISEPFYEWQRAHRLLLSGPFLCIPDIIFRRIGDKIEISWDTIWDITYQQRKYENENIKFISTKGVSYIDADEFYLEIKKFLKKIDDISKIQNEKFRVVEETGKLVYSKDPYNNVKFKEEKNFLKDLEKIGYKLFTIYELVLITEKDKKIVPVILKYLSKIEDENIKAHLAYFLAVKNYKEASERLIKEFYKAKTDEYRLALSKALSTIYNKNVLKGLLKIAKTKEYKDVNFPIIFTLRKYKDRRVKMFFEK
;
A
#
# COMPACT_ATOMS: atom_id res chain seq x y z
N MET A 1 -9.46 16.51 -29.72
CA MET A 1 -8.65 15.33 -29.37
C MET A 1 -8.48 15.37 -27.87
N GLY A 2 -8.59 14.22 -27.19
CA GLY A 2 -8.44 14.21 -25.75
C GLY A 2 -6.99 14.49 -25.33
N LYS A 3 -6.77 14.83 -24.06
CA LYS A 3 -5.44 15.09 -23.49
C LYS A 3 -5.21 14.26 -22.24
N PHE A 4 -4.09 13.55 -22.19
CA PHE A 4 -3.64 12.81 -21.02
C PHE A 4 -2.37 13.43 -20.46
N GLU A 5 -2.29 13.60 -19.13
CA GLU A 5 -1.09 14.10 -18.48
C GLU A 5 -0.85 13.42 -17.13
N LEU A 6 0.41 13.09 -16.87
CA LEU A 6 0.88 12.60 -15.57
C LEU A 6 1.70 13.70 -14.90
N ARG A 7 1.13 14.31 -13.85
CA ARG A 7 1.75 15.44 -13.17
C ARG A 7 2.27 15.02 -11.80
N PRO A 8 3.56 14.65 -11.69
CA PRO A 8 4.15 14.40 -10.40
C PRO A 8 4.39 15.73 -9.70
N ILE A 9 3.69 15.91 -8.58
CA ILE A 9 3.79 17.05 -7.69
C ILE A 9 4.67 16.65 -6.52
N TYR A 10 5.81 17.33 -6.39
CA TYR A 10 6.65 17.17 -5.20
C TYR A 10 5.85 17.60 -3.97
N TYR A 11 5.65 16.66 -3.04
CA TYR A 11 4.88 16.90 -1.82
C TYR A 11 5.77 16.77 -0.60
N PRO A 12 6.53 17.84 -0.27
CA PRO A 12 7.53 17.82 0.79
C PRO A 12 6.94 17.59 2.20
N LYS A 13 5.61 17.64 2.35
CA LYS A 13 4.92 17.62 3.65
C LYS A 13 4.84 16.23 4.29
N ALA A 14 5.11 15.16 3.55
CA ALA A 14 4.97 13.78 4.04
C ALA A 14 6.28 12.97 4.00
N SER A 15 7.21 13.30 3.10
CA SER A 15 8.58 12.75 3.01
C SER A 15 9.32 13.43 1.85
N TYR A 16 10.66 13.46 1.85
CA TYR A 16 11.48 13.76 0.66
C TYR A 16 11.28 12.75 -0.49
N LEU A 17 10.63 11.63 -0.19
CA LEU A 17 10.28 10.54 -1.11
C LEU A 17 8.83 10.63 -1.62
N ASN A 18 7.99 11.52 -1.06
CA ASN A 18 6.57 11.54 -1.38
C ASN A 18 6.29 12.55 -2.50
N TYR A 19 6.23 12.03 -3.73
CA TYR A 19 5.56 12.70 -4.82
C TYR A 19 4.10 12.26 -4.83
N ILE A 20 3.19 13.22 -4.99
CA ILE A 20 1.80 12.95 -5.34
C ILE A 20 1.74 12.89 -6.86
N LEU A 21 1.05 11.89 -7.42
CA LEU A 21 0.78 11.86 -8.84
C LEU A 21 -0.64 12.30 -9.10
N GLU A 22 -0.81 13.39 -9.85
CA GLU A 22 -2.09 13.70 -10.43
C GLU A 22 -2.21 13.03 -11.80
N ILE A 23 -3.34 12.36 -12.03
CA ILE A 23 -3.69 11.78 -13.31
C ILE A 23 -4.76 12.67 -13.95
N TRP A 24 -4.42 13.32 -15.06
CA TRP A 24 -5.33 14.22 -15.76
C TRP A 24 -5.77 13.59 -17.07
N VAL A 25 -7.09 13.57 -17.29
CA VAL A 25 -7.72 13.15 -18.54
C VAL A 25 -8.69 14.25 -18.95
N ASP A 26 -8.51 14.84 -20.13
CA ASP A 26 -9.34 15.91 -20.69
C ASP A 26 -9.53 17.12 -19.75
N GLY A 27 -8.48 17.47 -19.02
CA GLY A 27 -8.52 18.58 -18.06
C GLY A 27 -9.24 18.25 -16.74
N VAL A 28 -9.64 16.99 -16.53
CA VAL A 28 -10.19 16.49 -15.27
C VAL A 28 -9.12 15.69 -14.54
N ASN A 29 -8.84 16.04 -13.28
CA ASN A 29 -7.96 15.24 -12.42
C ASN A 29 -8.77 14.08 -11.82
N ILE A 30 -8.56 12.87 -12.36
CA ILE A 30 -9.32 11.68 -11.95
C ILE A 30 -8.82 11.06 -10.63
N SER A 31 -7.72 11.59 -10.06
CA SER A 31 -7.21 11.20 -8.74
C SER A 31 -7.76 12.05 -7.58
N GLN A 32 -8.68 12.98 -7.86
CA GLN A 32 -9.30 13.85 -6.85
C GLN A 32 -10.58 13.28 -6.25
N PHE A 33 -10.74 13.49 -4.95
CA PHE A 33 -11.93 13.15 -4.18
C PHE A 33 -12.13 14.12 -3.01
N TYR A 34 -13.35 14.16 -2.48
CA TYR A 34 -13.66 14.81 -1.22
C TYR A 34 -13.67 13.79 -0.09
N GLU A 35 -13.12 14.15 1.05
CA GLU A 35 -13.22 13.43 2.33
C GLU A 35 -13.61 14.45 3.40
N ASP A 36 -14.77 14.28 4.03
CA ASP A 36 -15.32 15.25 4.99
C ASP A 36 -15.34 16.69 4.42
N ASP A 37 -15.83 16.84 3.19
CA ASP A 37 -15.88 18.10 2.41
C ASP A 37 -14.51 18.76 2.13
N LYS A 38 -13.40 18.07 2.43
CA LYS A 38 -12.05 18.54 2.09
C LYS A 38 -11.59 17.90 0.79
N LEU A 39 -11.13 18.74 -0.14
CA LEU A 39 -10.49 18.27 -1.36
C LEU A 39 -9.20 17.51 -1.03
N ARG A 40 -9.12 16.28 -1.51
CA ARG A 40 -7.97 15.39 -1.43
C ARG A 40 -7.55 14.99 -2.85
N ILE A 41 -6.28 14.66 -2.97
CA ILE A 41 -5.71 13.98 -4.14
C ILE A 41 -5.12 12.71 -3.57
N ASP A 42 -5.44 11.57 -4.18
CA ASP A 42 -4.83 10.35 -3.73
C ASP A 42 -3.34 10.34 -4.04
N VAL A 43 -2.57 9.86 -3.07
CA VAL A 43 -1.13 9.75 -3.15
C VAL A 43 -0.78 8.34 -3.61
N GLY A 44 -1.21 8.01 -4.83
CA GLY A 44 -0.73 6.81 -5.51
C GLY A 44 0.80 6.81 -5.42
N TYR A 45 1.39 5.69 -4.97
CA TYR A 45 2.84 5.60 -4.89
C TYR A 45 3.41 5.77 -6.30
N ILE A 46 4.07 6.89 -6.54
CA ILE A 46 4.57 7.28 -7.87
C ILE A 46 5.40 6.18 -8.55
N PHE A 47 6.14 5.40 -7.75
CA PHE A 47 6.96 4.29 -8.22
C PHE A 47 6.13 3.07 -8.68
N HIS A 48 4.93 2.86 -8.14
CA HIS A 48 4.03 1.81 -8.65
C HIS A 48 3.53 2.16 -10.04
N ILE A 49 3.19 3.43 -10.26
CA ILE A 49 2.72 3.92 -11.57
C ILE A 49 3.89 3.95 -12.57
N TYR A 50 5.08 4.36 -12.12
CA TYR A 50 6.31 4.19 -12.89
C TYR A 50 6.52 2.73 -13.30
N ASN A 51 6.53 1.79 -12.36
CA ASN A 51 6.78 0.38 -12.66
C ASN A 51 5.71 -0.21 -13.58
N TYR A 52 4.45 0.20 -13.43
CA TYR A 52 3.38 -0.23 -14.33
C TYR A 52 3.67 0.19 -15.77
N PHE A 53 3.93 1.47 -16.01
CA PHE A 53 4.22 1.94 -17.36
C PHE A 53 5.57 1.44 -17.90
N ASP A 54 6.59 1.29 -17.06
CA ASP A 54 7.88 0.74 -17.47
C ASP A 54 7.74 -0.71 -17.95
N ASN A 55 6.90 -1.51 -17.28
CA ASN A 55 6.68 -2.90 -17.63
C ASN A 55 5.71 -3.11 -18.82
N TYR A 56 4.65 -2.29 -18.93
CA TYR A 56 3.52 -2.61 -19.81
C TYR A 56 3.23 -1.57 -20.90
N LEU A 57 3.97 -0.46 -21.00
CA LEU A 57 3.71 0.56 -22.03
C LEU A 57 3.72 -0.02 -23.44
N GLU A 58 4.69 -0.88 -23.76
CA GLU A 58 4.78 -1.45 -25.10
C GLU A 58 3.62 -2.41 -25.40
N ASP A 59 3.05 -3.08 -24.40
CA ASP A 59 1.86 -3.92 -24.56
C ASP A 59 0.60 -3.07 -24.76
N ILE A 60 0.42 -2.01 -23.96
CA ILE A 60 -0.68 -1.02 -24.12
C ILE A 60 -0.67 -0.39 -25.52
N MET A 61 0.53 -0.18 -26.08
CA MET A 61 0.70 0.40 -27.41
C MET A 61 0.50 -0.59 -28.55
N LYS A 62 0.37 -1.89 -28.30
CA LYS A 62 -0.04 -2.81 -29.35
C LYS A 62 -1.55 -2.71 -29.52
N GLU A 63 -1.99 -2.78 -30.77
CA GLU A 63 -3.40 -3.00 -31.05
C GLU A 63 -3.69 -4.48 -30.78
N GLU A 64 -3.78 -4.81 -29.49
CA GLU A 64 -4.12 -6.15 -29.03
C GLU A 64 -5.63 -6.29 -28.96
N VAL A 65 -6.14 -7.24 -29.75
CA VAL A 65 -7.54 -7.65 -29.64
C VAL A 65 -7.68 -8.42 -28.32
N LEU A 66 -8.66 -8.03 -27.52
CA LEU A 66 -9.05 -8.83 -26.36
C LEU A 66 -9.22 -10.30 -26.79
N PRO A 67 -8.86 -11.29 -25.95
CA PRO A 67 -8.86 -12.71 -26.32
C PRO A 67 -10.24 -13.34 -26.64
N TYR A 68 -11.26 -12.54 -26.96
CA TYR A 68 -12.64 -12.94 -27.28
C TYR A 68 -13.25 -11.97 -28.30
N GLU A 69 -12.85 -12.13 -29.57
CA GLU A 69 -13.20 -11.22 -30.67
C GLU A 69 -14.70 -11.11 -30.96
N ASP A 70 -15.51 -12.06 -30.48
CA ASP A 70 -16.96 -12.11 -30.73
C ASP A 70 -17.79 -11.46 -29.60
N VAL A 71 -17.15 -10.72 -28.70
CA VAL A 71 -17.79 -9.98 -27.61
C VAL A 71 -17.40 -8.52 -27.68
N GLU A 72 -18.40 -7.64 -27.84
CA GLU A 72 -18.22 -6.20 -27.86
C GLU A 72 -19.04 -5.52 -26.75
N GLY A 73 -18.57 -4.36 -26.31
CA GLY A 73 -19.28 -3.43 -25.45
C GLY A 73 -19.02 -2.00 -25.92
N LYS A 74 -19.83 -1.04 -25.47
CA LYS A 74 -19.65 0.39 -25.84
C LYS A 74 -18.40 1.00 -25.20
N THR A 75 -17.93 0.39 -24.11
CA THR A 75 -16.69 0.74 -23.40
C THR A 75 -15.88 -0.51 -23.14
N ILE A 76 -14.60 -0.36 -22.82
CA ILE A 76 -13.77 -1.51 -22.42
C ILE A 76 -14.30 -2.22 -21.17
N PHE A 77 -14.84 -1.48 -20.18
CA PHE A 77 -15.46 -2.08 -18.99
C PHE A 77 -16.66 -2.96 -19.34
N GLU A 78 -17.56 -2.47 -20.20
CA GLU A 78 -18.72 -3.24 -20.68
C GLU A 78 -18.27 -4.47 -21.48
N THR A 79 -17.22 -4.33 -22.29
CA THR A 79 -16.66 -5.46 -23.06
C THR A 79 -16.14 -6.54 -22.11
N ILE A 80 -15.39 -6.15 -21.08
CA ILE A 80 -14.85 -7.07 -20.06
C ILE A 80 -15.98 -7.73 -19.26
N ASP A 81 -17.03 -6.98 -18.90
CA ASP A 81 -18.18 -7.53 -18.19
C ASP A 81 -18.97 -8.53 -19.06
N ASN A 82 -19.12 -8.25 -20.36
CA ASN A 82 -19.74 -9.18 -21.30
C ASN A 82 -18.89 -10.45 -21.48
N ILE A 83 -17.57 -10.33 -21.55
CA ILE A 83 -16.64 -11.48 -21.56
C ILE A 83 -16.82 -12.31 -20.29
N LYS A 84 -16.85 -11.67 -19.11
CA LYS A 84 -17.12 -12.32 -17.82
C LYS A 84 -18.47 -13.04 -17.82
N GLY A 85 -19.51 -12.41 -18.34
CA GLY A 85 -20.85 -12.99 -18.42
C GLY A 85 -20.94 -14.18 -19.36
N LYS A 86 -20.16 -14.22 -20.44
CA LYS A 86 -20.22 -15.28 -21.46
C LYS A 86 -19.25 -16.43 -21.21
N TYR A 87 -18.01 -16.11 -20.81
CA TYR A 87 -16.90 -17.06 -20.69
C TYR A 87 -16.47 -17.32 -19.26
N PHE A 88 -17.05 -16.67 -18.26
CA PHE A 88 -16.66 -16.85 -16.86
C PHE A 88 -17.87 -16.91 -15.93
N TYR A 89 -19.05 -17.24 -16.47
CA TYR A 89 -20.30 -17.26 -15.70
C TYR A 89 -20.26 -18.27 -14.54
N TRP A 90 -19.50 -19.35 -14.69
CA TRP A 90 -19.30 -20.40 -13.69
C TRP A 90 -18.44 -19.95 -12.49
N LEU A 91 -17.66 -18.87 -12.61
CA LEU A 91 -16.92 -18.30 -11.46
C LEU A 91 -17.83 -17.71 -10.37
N LYS A 92 -19.14 -17.61 -10.62
CA LYS A 92 -20.12 -17.02 -9.67
C LYS A 92 -20.79 -18.05 -8.77
N ASP A 93 -20.79 -19.32 -9.15
CA ASP A 93 -21.34 -20.38 -8.31
C ASP A 93 -20.21 -20.91 -7.42
N ASP A 94 -20.47 -21.03 -6.12
CA ASP A 94 -19.49 -21.48 -5.13
C ASP A 94 -18.86 -22.79 -5.63
N TYR A 95 -17.54 -22.77 -5.86
CA TYR A 95 -16.76 -23.94 -6.24
C TYR A 95 -17.05 -25.10 -5.27
N GLU A 96 -17.84 -26.07 -5.71
CA GLU A 96 -17.90 -27.38 -5.05
C GLU A 96 -16.58 -28.11 -5.35
N ASP A 97 -16.00 -28.76 -4.33
CA ASP A 97 -14.66 -29.38 -4.30
C ASP A 97 -14.42 -30.53 -5.32
N ASP A 98 -15.25 -30.64 -6.36
CA ASP A 98 -15.36 -31.82 -7.23
C ASP A 98 -14.97 -31.55 -8.71
N GLU A 99 -14.30 -30.44 -9.05
CA GLU A 99 -13.78 -30.21 -10.41
C GLU A 99 -12.66 -31.19 -10.78
N SER A 100 -12.78 -31.82 -11.94
CA SER A 100 -11.74 -32.68 -12.51
C SER A 100 -10.53 -31.88 -12.97
N ALA A 101 -9.36 -32.52 -13.05
CA ALA A 101 -8.13 -31.86 -13.54
C ALA A 101 -8.29 -31.31 -14.98
N GLU A 102 -9.12 -31.93 -15.81
CA GLU A 102 -9.42 -31.46 -17.17
C GLU A 102 -10.28 -30.18 -17.17
N GLU A 103 -11.21 -30.04 -16.21
CA GLU A 103 -12.01 -28.82 -16.06
C GLU A 103 -11.15 -27.66 -15.56
N ILE A 104 -10.27 -27.89 -14.58
CA ILE A 104 -9.32 -26.88 -14.10
C ILE A 104 -8.40 -26.40 -15.22
N GLU A 105 -7.86 -27.31 -16.05
CA GLU A 105 -7.01 -26.95 -17.18
C GLU A 105 -7.77 -26.13 -18.23
N GLN A 106 -9.03 -26.46 -18.52
CA GLN A 106 -9.88 -25.66 -19.40
C GLN A 106 -10.15 -24.26 -18.83
N ILE A 107 -10.43 -24.15 -17.53
CA ILE A 107 -10.63 -22.87 -16.85
C ILE A 107 -9.37 -22.02 -16.93
N ILE A 108 -8.18 -22.58 -16.70
CA ILE A 108 -6.91 -21.87 -16.81
C ILE A 108 -6.70 -21.41 -18.25
N ASN A 109 -6.83 -22.29 -19.23
CA ASN A 109 -6.62 -21.96 -20.64
C ASN A 109 -7.56 -20.86 -21.15
N ILE A 110 -8.78 -20.81 -20.64
CA ILE A 110 -9.73 -19.74 -20.97
C ILE A 110 -9.36 -18.48 -20.17
N SER A 111 -9.08 -18.56 -18.88
CA SER A 111 -8.92 -17.37 -18.03
C SER A 111 -7.57 -16.67 -18.11
N GLU A 112 -6.48 -17.41 -18.33
CA GLU A 112 -5.11 -16.87 -18.29
C GLU A 112 -4.87 -15.77 -19.34
N PRO A 113 -5.26 -15.92 -20.63
CA PRO A 113 -5.11 -14.84 -21.61
C PRO A 113 -5.81 -13.55 -21.21
N PHE A 114 -7.00 -13.67 -20.60
CA PHE A 114 -7.78 -12.54 -20.13
C PHE A 114 -7.13 -11.84 -18.94
N TYR A 115 -6.58 -12.60 -18.00
CA TYR A 115 -5.86 -12.06 -16.85
C TYR A 115 -4.54 -11.40 -17.25
N GLU A 116 -3.78 -12.01 -18.16
CA GLU A 116 -2.54 -11.42 -18.69
C GLU A 116 -2.83 -10.13 -19.46
N TRP A 117 -3.88 -10.11 -20.29
CA TRP A 117 -4.31 -8.87 -20.94
C TRP A 117 -4.67 -7.78 -19.92
N GLN A 118 -5.49 -8.10 -18.91
CA GLN A 118 -5.85 -7.14 -17.86
C GLN A 118 -4.63 -6.67 -17.07
N ARG A 119 -3.65 -7.52 -16.83
CA ARG A 119 -2.42 -7.16 -16.10
C ARG A 119 -1.62 -6.08 -16.83
N ALA A 120 -1.56 -6.14 -18.15
CA ALA A 120 -0.90 -5.13 -18.97
C ALA A 120 -1.75 -3.86 -19.12
N HIS A 121 -3.07 -4.00 -19.28
CA HIS A 121 -3.95 -2.90 -19.71
C HIS A 121 -4.70 -2.19 -18.58
N ARG A 122 -4.86 -2.82 -17.42
CA ARG A 122 -5.51 -2.25 -16.24
C ARG A 122 -4.43 -1.75 -15.27
N LEU A 123 -4.45 -0.47 -14.95
CA LEU A 123 -3.67 0.09 -13.85
C LEU A 123 -4.29 -0.37 -12.53
N LEU A 124 -3.84 -1.54 -12.06
CA LEU A 124 -4.19 -2.13 -10.79
C LEU A 124 -3.35 -1.53 -9.68
N LEU A 125 -3.92 -0.58 -8.94
CA LEU A 125 -3.34 -0.07 -7.71
C LEU A 125 -3.93 -0.85 -6.53
N SER A 126 -3.40 -2.05 -6.27
CA SER A 126 -3.80 -2.86 -5.13
C SER A 126 -3.19 -2.32 -3.83
N GLY A 127 -4.02 -1.74 -2.99
CA GLY A 127 -3.65 -1.36 -1.63
C GLY A 127 -4.87 -0.93 -0.83
N PRO A 128 -5.00 -1.31 0.45
CA PRO A 128 -6.17 -0.99 1.29
C PRO A 128 -6.39 0.51 1.55
N PHE A 129 -5.60 1.38 0.91
CA PHE A 129 -5.52 2.81 1.21
C PHE A 129 -5.60 3.73 -0.01
N LEU A 130 -5.79 3.19 -1.22
CA LEU A 130 -5.80 3.99 -2.45
C LEU A 130 -7.24 4.40 -2.82
N CYS A 131 -7.38 5.65 -3.23
CA CYS A 131 -8.58 6.32 -3.71
C CYS A 131 -8.34 6.81 -5.16
N ILE A 132 -7.93 5.90 -6.05
CA ILE A 132 -7.81 6.10 -7.50
C ILE A 132 -8.83 5.17 -8.18
N PRO A 133 -9.55 5.62 -9.22
CA PRO A 133 -10.42 4.74 -10.00
C PRO A 133 -9.67 3.57 -10.62
N ASP A 134 -10.37 2.48 -10.94
CA ASP A 134 -9.84 1.54 -11.91
C ASP A 134 -9.65 2.26 -13.24
N ILE A 135 -8.46 2.15 -13.84
CA ILE A 135 -8.15 2.76 -15.13
C ILE A 135 -7.70 1.67 -16.09
N ILE A 136 -8.28 1.65 -17.28
CA ILE A 136 -7.92 0.72 -18.36
C ILE A 136 -7.49 1.53 -19.59
N PHE A 137 -6.36 1.13 -20.14
CA PHE A 137 -5.80 1.65 -21.39
C PHE A 137 -5.99 0.61 -22.49
N ARG A 138 -6.42 1.03 -23.68
CA ARG A 138 -6.49 0.14 -24.85
C ARG A 138 -6.20 0.92 -26.12
N ARG A 139 -5.34 0.39 -26.99
CA ARG A 139 -5.16 0.96 -28.34
C ARG A 139 -6.31 0.59 -29.27
N ILE A 140 -6.79 1.58 -30.02
CA ILE A 140 -7.79 1.44 -31.07
C ILE A 140 -7.32 2.29 -32.26
N GLY A 141 -6.74 1.65 -33.27
CA GLY A 141 -6.09 2.32 -34.40
C GLY A 141 -5.00 3.31 -33.97
N ASP A 142 -5.22 4.59 -34.29
CA ASP A 142 -4.32 5.71 -33.99
C ASP A 142 -4.54 6.32 -32.60
N LYS A 143 -5.42 5.73 -31.77
CA LYS A 143 -5.82 6.27 -30.47
C LYS A 143 -5.62 5.29 -29.32
N ILE A 144 -5.50 5.86 -28.13
CA ILE A 144 -5.60 5.15 -26.85
C ILE A 144 -6.94 5.53 -26.22
N GLU A 145 -7.80 4.53 -26.02
CA GLU A 145 -8.92 4.62 -25.10
C GLU A 145 -8.39 4.60 -23.67
N ILE A 146 -8.75 5.61 -22.89
CA ILE A 146 -8.53 5.67 -21.45
C ILE A 146 -9.90 5.67 -20.79
N SER A 147 -10.23 4.56 -20.14
CA SER A 147 -11.50 4.38 -19.43
C SER A 147 -11.23 4.30 -17.94
N TRP A 148 -12.03 5.00 -17.13
CA TRP A 148 -11.93 4.92 -15.66
C TRP A 148 -13.28 4.71 -15.00
N ASP A 149 -13.28 3.98 -13.88
CA ASP A 149 -14.48 3.73 -13.08
C ASP A 149 -14.15 3.52 -11.59
N THR A 150 -14.85 4.26 -10.72
CA THR A 150 -14.73 4.22 -9.26
C THR A 150 -15.69 3.25 -8.59
N ILE A 151 -16.44 2.43 -9.32
CA ILE A 151 -17.35 1.42 -8.77
C ILE A 151 -17.25 0.05 -9.46
N TRP A 152 -16.40 -0.08 -10.48
CA TRP A 152 -16.34 -1.29 -11.29
C TRP A 152 -15.84 -2.52 -10.54
N ASP A 153 -14.77 -2.39 -9.74
CA ASP A 153 -14.28 -3.47 -8.90
C ASP A 153 -14.19 -3.08 -7.42
N ILE A 154 -15.25 -3.42 -6.69
CA ILE A 154 -15.39 -3.08 -5.27
C ILE A 154 -14.37 -3.80 -4.37
N THR A 155 -13.73 -4.87 -4.85
CA THR A 155 -12.80 -5.66 -4.02
C THR A 155 -11.51 -4.91 -3.71
N TYR A 156 -11.12 -3.96 -4.58
CA TYR A 156 -9.89 -3.17 -4.46
C TYR A 156 -10.12 -1.76 -3.88
N GLN A 157 -11.36 -1.38 -3.53
CA GLN A 157 -11.70 -0.04 -3.01
C GLN A 157 -12.08 -0.02 -1.52
N GLN A 158 -11.34 -0.78 -0.69
CA GLN A 158 -11.64 -0.93 0.74
C GLN A 158 -11.83 0.40 1.49
N ARG A 159 -11.05 1.45 1.17
CA ARG A 159 -11.17 2.76 1.84
C ARG A 159 -12.50 3.48 1.64
N LYS A 160 -13.14 3.34 0.47
CA LYS A 160 -14.46 3.95 0.19
C LYS A 160 -15.57 3.26 0.99
N TYR A 161 -15.42 1.96 1.24
CA TYR A 161 -16.36 1.18 2.04
C TYR A 161 -16.17 1.43 3.54
N GLU A 162 -14.93 1.60 4.00
CA GLU A 162 -14.62 1.91 5.40
C GLU A 162 -14.91 3.37 5.78
N ASN A 163 -15.02 4.28 4.80
CA ASN A 163 -15.27 5.70 5.02
C ASN A 163 -16.41 6.22 4.13
N GLU A 164 -17.63 6.23 4.70
CA GLU A 164 -18.87 6.71 4.03
C GLU A 164 -18.79 8.17 3.53
N ASN A 165 -17.77 8.93 3.95
CA ASN A 165 -17.62 10.35 3.62
C ASN A 165 -16.77 10.63 2.38
N ILE A 166 -16.30 9.60 1.66
CA ILE A 166 -15.51 9.76 0.43
C ILE A 166 -16.42 9.98 -0.79
N LYS A 167 -16.21 11.08 -1.52
CA LYS A 167 -16.92 11.40 -2.77
C LYS A 167 -15.92 11.71 -3.88
N PHE A 168 -15.80 10.81 -4.86
CA PHE A 168 -14.95 11.04 -6.04
C PHE A 168 -15.49 12.17 -6.90
N ILE A 169 -14.59 12.99 -7.43
CA ILE A 169 -14.97 14.09 -8.34
C ILE A 169 -15.28 13.52 -9.73
N SER A 170 -14.44 12.62 -10.21
CA SER A 170 -14.62 11.93 -11.49
C SER A 170 -14.91 10.45 -11.23
N THR A 171 -16.18 10.07 -11.26
CA THR A 171 -16.61 8.72 -10.85
C THR A 171 -16.45 7.68 -11.94
N LYS A 172 -16.67 8.07 -13.21
CA LYS A 172 -16.46 7.22 -14.38
C LYS A 172 -16.31 8.07 -15.63
N GLY A 173 -15.63 7.55 -16.65
CA GLY A 173 -15.55 8.20 -17.95
C GLY A 173 -14.69 7.44 -18.94
N VAL A 174 -14.67 7.96 -20.16
CA VAL A 174 -13.89 7.45 -21.29
C VAL A 174 -13.34 8.63 -22.07
N SER A 175 -12.08 8.54 -22.48
CA SER A 175 -11.45 9.51 -23.38
C SER A 175 -10.63 8.79 -24.44
N TYR A 176 -10.46 9.45 -25.58
CA TYR A 176 -9.64 8.96 -26.69
C TYR A 176 -8.53 9.97 -26.98
N ILE A 177 -7.30 9.51 -26.74
CA ILE A 177 -6.06 10.28 -26.89
C ILE A 177 -5.35 9.79 -28.13
N ASP A 178 -4.63 10.65 -28.84
CA ASP A 178 -3.71 10.20 -29.87
C ASP A 178 -2.63 9.28 -29.28
N ALA A 179 -2.33 8.18 -29.95
CA ALA A 179 -1.43 7.16 -29.43
C ALA A 179 0.02 7.65 -29.32
N ASP A 180 0.48 8.49 -30.25
CA ASP A 180 1.83 9.05 -30.22
C ASP A 180 1.95 10.10 -29.11
N GLU A 181 0.92 10.93 -28.91
CA GLU A 181 0.86 11.88 -27.79
C GLU A 181 0.87 11.17 -26.43
N PHE A 182 0.07 10.10 -26.29
CA PHE A 182 0.06 9.26 -25.08
C PHE A 182 1.45 8.66 -24.82
N TYR A 183 2.04 7.99 -25.81
CA TYR A 183 3.36 7.38 -25.67
C TYR A 183 4.42 8.38 -25.24
N LEU A 184 4.42 9.55 -25.87
CA LEU A 184 5.37 10.62 -25.58
C LEU A 184 5.20 11.16 -24.15
N GLU A 185 3.96 11.32 -23.68
CA GLU A 185 3.68 11.73 -22.30
C GLU A 185 4.19 10.70 -21.28
N ILE A 186 3.94 9.40 -21.52
CA ILE A 186 4.46 8.35 -20.63
C ILE A 186 5.99 8.33 -20.63
N LYS A 187 6.65 8.40 -21.78
CA LYS A 187 8.13 8.44 -21.83
C LYS A 187 8.71 9.67 -21.13
N LYS A 188 8.05 10.84 -21.24
CA LYS A 188 8.42 12.04 -20.48
C LYS A 188 8.27 11.82 -18.98
N PHE A 189 7.18 11.21 -18.56
CA PHE A 189 6.93 10.86 -17.16
C PHE A 189 8.02 9.92 -16.62
N LEU A 190 8.27 8.78 -17.28
CA LEU A 190 9.29 7.80 -16.86
C LEU A 190 10.67 8.46 -16.71
N LYS A 191 11.10 9.22 -17.72
CA LYS A 191 12.37 9.97 -17.66
C LYS A 191 12.44 10.94 -16.50
N LYS A 192 11.34 11.66 -16.22
CA LYS A 192 11.27 12.60 -15.09
C LYS A 192 11.44 11.87 -13.75
N ILE A 193 10.88 10.67 -13.60
CA ILE A 193 11.05 9.86 -12.39
C ILE A 193 12.46 9.30 -12.27
N ASP A 194 13.08 8.87 -13.38
CA ASP A 194 14.49 8.48 -13.39
C ASP A 194 15.41 9.60 -12.94
N ASP A 195 15.20 10.81 -13.47
CA ASP A 195 15.99 11.99 -13.10
C ASP A 195 15.79 12.36 -11.63
N ILE A 196 14.55 12.28 -11.13
CA ILE A 196 14.25 12.42 -9.69
C ILE A 196 15.02 11.37 -8.87
N SER A 197 15.01 10.11 -9.30
CA SER A 197 15.66 9.00 -8.60
C SER A 197 17.19 9.15 -8.59
N LYS A 198 17.78 9.62 -9.69
CA LYS A 198 19.22 9.95 -9.77
C LYS A 198 19.59 11.09 -8.83
N ILE A 199 18.83 12.18 -8.82
CA ILE A 199 19.06 13.31 -7.90
C ILE A 199 18.94 12.84 -6.45
N GLN A 200 18.00 11.95 -6.14
CA GLN A 200 17.88 11.34 -4.82
C GLN A 200 19.12 10.51 -4.48
N ASN A 201 19.54 9.60 -5.37
CA ASN A 201 20.71 8.74 -5.16
C ASN A 201 22.02 9.52 -5.04
N GLU A 202 22.22 10.58 -5.82
CA GLU A 202 23.38 11.48 -5.71
C GLU A 202 23.37 12.26 -4.40
N LYS A 203 22.19 12.74 -3.95
CA LYS A 203 22.05 13.36 -2.63
C LYS A 203 22.34 12.35 -1.52
N PHE A 204 21.89 11.09 -1.62
CA PHE A 204 22.25 10.05 -0.66
C PHE A 204 23.75 9.76 -0.64
N ARG A 205 24.44 9.75 -1.80
CA ARG A 205 25.90 9.57 -1.91
C ARG A 205 26.71 10.74 -1.33
N VAL A 206 26.34 11.99 -1.64
CA VAL A 206 27.00 13.18 -1.07
C VAL A 206 26.87 13.21 0.47
N VAL A 207 25.78 12.65 1.00
CA VAL A 207 25.55 12.50 2.44
C VAL A 207 26.41 11.41 3.06
N GLU A 208 26.58 10.28 2.36
CA GLU A 208 27.50 9.20 2.72
C GLU A 208 28.95 9.70 2.82
N GLU A 209 29.35 10.61 1.91
CA GLU A 209 30.72 11.13 1.83
C GLU A 209 31.03 12.28 2.81
N THR A 210 30.07 13.18 3.07
CA THR A 210 30.35 14.45 3.78
C THR A 210 29.76 14.56 5.18
N GLY A 211 28.81 13.67 5.55
CA GLY A 211 28.17 13.67 6.86
C GLY A 211 27.38 14.95 7.21
N LYS A 212 27.15 15.87 6.25
CA LYS A 212 26.40 17.11 6.43
C LYS A 212 25.18 17.14 5.53
N LEU A 213 24.00 16.99 6.12
CA LEU A 213 22.72 17.12 5.43
C LEU A 213 22.15 18.53 5.62
N VAL A 214 21.83 19.21 4.52
CA VAL A 214 20.97 20.39 4.51
C VAL A 214 19.56 19.92 4.15
N TYR A 215 18.74 19.68 5.16
CA TYR A 215 17.30 19.54 4.96
C TYR A 215 16.64 20.93 5.02
N SER A 216 15.73 21.21 4.07
CA SER A 216 14.77 22.29 4.25
C SER A 216 13.87 21.94 5.44
N LYS A 217 13.80 22.87 6.39
CA LYS A 217 12.96 22.79 7.59
C LYS A 217 11.52 22.41 7.20
N ASP A 218 11.01 21.37 7.84
CA ASP A 218 9.65 20.88 7.70
C ASP A 218 8.60 21.92 8.16
N PRO A 219 7.61 22.30 7.32
CA PRO A 219 6.54 23.23 7.69
C PRO A 219 5.30 22.60 8.37
N TYR A 220 5.24 21.26 8.52
CA TYR A 220 4.18 20.53 9.25
C TYR A 220 4.71 19.73 10.45
N ASN A 221 6.02 19.71 10.70
CA ASN A 221 6.58 19.35 12.01
C ASN A 221 6.25 20.43 13.05
N ASN A 222 5.00 20.36 13.51
CA ASN A 222 4.69 20.62 14.91
C ASN A 222 4.53 19.31 15.69
N VAL A 223 5.03 18.17 15.19
CA VAL A 223 5.11 16.94 15.98
C VAL A 223 6.31 17.05 16.92
N LYS A 224 6.03 17.32 18.20
CA LYS A 224 7.04 17.52 19.24
C LYS A 224 7.57 16.17 19.73
N PHE A 225 8.42 15.47 18.96
CA PHE A 225 9.33 14.51 19.59
C PHE A 225 10.50 15.27 20.23
N LYS A 226 10.24 15.86 21.40
CA LYS A 226 11.22 16.70 22.12
C LYS A 226 12.55 15.99 22.34
N GLU A 227 12.52 14.67 22.42
CA GLU A 227 13.68 13.82 22.67
C GLU A 227 14.35 13.26 21.41
N GLU A 228 13.93 13.63 20.20
CA GLU A 228 14.49 13.11 18.94
C GLU A 228 16.01 13.21 18.92
N LYS A 229 16.56 14.37 19.27
CA LYS A 229 18.01 14.58 19.33
C LYS A 229 18.73 13.59 20.26
N ASN A 230 18.10 13.20 21.36
CA ASN A 230 18.69 12.24 22.30
C ASN A 230 18.50 10.80 21.83
N PHE A 231 17.36 10.50 21.20
CA PHE A 231 17.09 9.22 20.56
C PHE A 231 18.12 8.91 19.46
N LEU A 232 18.37 9.86 18.56
CA LEU A 232 19.36 9.72 17.48
C LEU A 232 20.77 9.55 18.02
N LYS A 233 21.16 10.30 19.06
CA LYS A 233 22.46 10.12 19.72
C LYS A 233 22.63 8.75 20.37
N ASP A 234 21.57 8.18 20.91
CA ASP A 234 21.64 6.84 21.51
C ASP A 234 21.68 5.74 20.44
N LEU A 235 21.05 5.96 19.28
CA LEU A 235 21.21 5.10 18.09
C LEU A 235 22.64 5.17 17.53
N GLU A 236 23.23 6.36 17.44
CA GLU A 236 24.59 6.54 16.94
C GLU A 236 25.61 5.75 17.77
N LYS A 237 25.46 5.73 19.10
CA LYS A 237 26.31 4.95 20.02
C LYS A 237 26.28 3.45 19.77
N ILE A 238 25.18 2.93 19.21
CA ILE A 238 25.04 1.50 18.89
C ILE A 238 25.30 1.20 17.41
N GLY A 239 25.87 2.16 16.67
CA GLY A 239 26.30 2.01 15.27
C GLY A 239 25.27 2.45 14.24
N TYR A 240 24.14 3.03 14.65
CA TYR A 240 23.08 3.51 13.74
C TYR A 240 23.20 5.02 13.55
N LYS A 241 23.77 5.44 12.41
CA LYS A 241 23.86 6.84 12.05
C LYS A 241 22.60 7.27 11.31
N LEU A 242 21.62 7.77 12.05
CA LEU A 242 20.40 8.36 11.52
C LEU A 242 20.39 9.86 11.81
N PHE A 243 19.93 10.63 10.83
CA PHE A 243 19.71 12.06 10.90
C PHE A 243 18.30 12.41 11.41
N THR A 244 17.31 11.53 11.22
CA THR A 244 15.94 11.67 11.77
C THR A 244 15.30 10.32 12.12
N ILE A 245 14.31 10.33 13.02
CA ILE A 245 13.55 9.13 13.39
C ILE A 245 12.84 8.48 12.19
N TYR A 246 12.50 9.26 11.16
CA TYR A 246 11.82 8.74 9.97
C TYR A 246 12.69 7.80 9.12
N GLU A 247 14.03 7.92 9.20
CA GLU A 247 14.95 7.02 8.50
C GLU A 247 14.95 5.61 9.08
N LEU A 248 14.33 5.40 10.24
CA LEU A 248 14.12 4.04 10.76
C LEU A 248 13.33 3.19 9.77
N VAL A 249 12.37 3.75 9.01
CA VAL A 249 11.57 2.99 8.03
C VAL A 249 12.43 2.33 6.95
N LEU A 250 13.63 2.88 6.69
CA LEU A 250 14.58 2.38 5.71
C LEU A 250 15.45 1.24 6.26
N ILE A 251 15.42 1.01 7.58
CA ILE A 251 16.13 -0.09 8.22
C ILE A 251 15.28 -1.35 8.07
N THR A 252 15.69 -2.25 7.18
CA THR A 252 15.00 -3.52 6.95
C THR A 252 15.42 -4.60 7.94
N GLU A 253 16.62 -4.47 8.52
CA GLU A 253 17.18 -5.44 9.48
C GLU A 253 16.71 -5.20 10.92
N LYS A 254 16.08 -6.22 11.50
CA LYS A 254 15.58 -6.19 12.88
C LYS A 254 16.68 -6.62 13.85
N ASP A 255 17.52 -5.69 14.28
CA ASP A 255 18.62 -5.94 15.22
C ASP A 255 18.16 -5.84 16.69
N LYS A 256 18.59 -6.79 17.52
CA LYS A 256 18.35 -6.78 18.97
C LYS A 256 18.95 -5.56 19.67
N LYS A 257 20.03 -4.98 19.13
CA LYS A 257 20.72 -3.81 19.72
C LYS A 257 19.86 -2.55 19.74
N ILE A 258 18.93 -2.41 18.79
CA ILE A 258 18.07 -1.23 18.68
C ILE A 258 16.93 -1.23 19.71
N VAL A 259 16.51 -2.43 20.15
CA VAL A 259 15.33 -2.63 20.99
C VAL A 259 15.39 -1.85 22.31
N PRO A 260 16.50 -1.87 23.09
CA PRO A 260 16.61 -1.07 24.31
C PRO A 260 16.42 0.43 24.07
N VAL A 261 16.96 0.95 22.97
CA VAL A 261 16.87 2.37 22.62
C VAL A 261 15.41 2.70 22.28
N ILE A 262 14.76 1.93 21.41
CA ILE A 262 13.36 2.16 21.06
C ILE A 262 12.46 2.10 22.31
N LEU A 263 12.61 1.08 23.15
CA LEU A 263 11.83 0.96 24.38
C LEU A 263 12.06 2.17 25.30
N LYS A 264 13.30 2.67 25.44
CA LYS A 264 13.62 3.84 26.28
C LYS A 264 12.80 5.09 25.89
N TYR A 265 12.50 5.28 24.61
CA TYR A 265 11.83 6.48 24.11
C TYR A 265 10.35 6.29 23.75
N LEU A 266 9.87 5.05 23.58
CA LEU A 266 8.49 4.74 23.18
C LEU A 266 7.43 5.44 24.05
N SER A 267 7.64 5.47 25.37
CA SER A 267 6.72 6.11 26.32
C SER A 267 6.87 7.64 26.44
N LYS A 268 7.86 8.22 25.76
CA LYS A 268 8.14 9.67 25.73
C LYS A 268 7.59 10.34 24.47
N ILE A 269 7.29 9.54 23.45
CA ILE A 269 6.69 10.00 22.21
C ILE A 269 5.20 10.20 22.45
N GLU A 270 4.64 11.34 22.04
CA GLU A 270 3.19 11.58 22.12
C GLU A 270 2.46 11.07 20.87
N ASP A 271 3.12 11.17 19.72
CA ASP A 271 2.58 10.80 18.40
C ASP A 271 2.47 9.28 18.24
N GLU A 272 1.24 8.78 18.10
CA GLU A 272 0.95 7.35 17.98
C GLU A 272 1.40 6.77 16.63
N ASN A 273 1.51 7.58 15.57
CA ASN A 273 2.01 7.13 14.27
C ASN A 273 3.51 6.84 14.38
N ILE A 274 4.28 7.74 14.99
CA ILE A 274 5.71 7.50 15.27
C ILE A 274 5.87 6.23 16.13
N LYS A 275 5.05 6.07 17.17
CA LYS A 275 5.09 4.86 18.00
C LYS A 275 4.74 3.58 17.22
N ALA A 276 3.77 3.63 16.31
CA ALA A 276 3.42 2.50 15.45
C ALA A 276 4.60 2.06 14.59
N HIS A 277 5.28 3.02 13.95
CA HIS A 277 6.49 2.75 13.17
C HIS A 277 7.58 2.12 14.05
N LEU A 278 7.84 2.71 15.23
CA LEU A 278 8.82 2.17 16.18
C LEU A 278 8.47 0.75 16.68
N ALA A 279 7.20 0.45 16.89
CA ALA A 279 6.77 -0.86 17.37
C ALA A 279 7.10 -1.99 16.37
N TYR A 280 7.14 -1.73 15.07
CA TYR A 280 7.54 -2.72 14.08
C TYR A 280 8.98 -3.22 14.24
N PHE A 281 9.88 -2.36 14.74
CA PHE A 281 11.27 -2.70 15.05
C PHE A 281 11.42 -3.52 16.32
N LEU A 282 10.41 -3.52 17.19
CA LEU A 282 10.38 -4.34 18.41
C LEU A 282 10.02 -5.80 18.10
N ALA A 283 9.61 -6.10 16.86
CA ALA A 283 9.29 -7.45 16.39
C ALA A 283 10.55 -8.30 16.14
N VAL A 284 11.37 -8.49 17.19
CA VAL A 284 12.61 -9.26 17.13
C VAL A 284 12.40 -10.64 17.77
N LYS A 285 12.61 -11.70 16.98
CA LYS A 285 12.42 -13.09 17.45
C LYS A 285 13.23 -13.36 18.72
N ASN A 286 12.58 -13.98 19.71
CA ASN A 286 13.17 -14.38 20.99
C ASN A 286 13.71 -13.24 21.89
N TYR A 287 13.42 -11.97 21.61
CA TYR A 287 13.77 -10.86 22.52
C TYR A 287 12.69 -10.68 23.60
N LYS A 288 12.70 -11.57 24.59
CA LYS A 288 11.59 -11.75 25.56
C LYS A 288 11.45 -10.58 26.53
N GLU A 289 12.53 -9.84 26.78
CA GLU A 289 12.65 -8.74 27.72
C GLU A 289 11.69 -7.58 27.40
N ALA A 290 11.34 -7.41 26.11
CA ALA A 290 10.40 -6.37 25.68
C ALA A 290 8.93 -6.70 25.99
N SER A 291 8.58 -7.99 26.18
CA SER A 291 7.19 -8.46 26.08
C SER A 291 6.24 -7.82 27.09
N GLU A 292 6.64 -7.68 28.36
CA GLU A 292 5.78 -7.08 29.38
C GLU A 292 5.53 -5.60 29.13
N ARG A 293 6.55 -4.89 28.63
CA ARG A 293 6.44 -3.46 28.31
C ARG A 293 5.53 -3.25 27.12
N LEU A 294 5.64 -4.08 26.09
CA LEU A 294 4.76 -4.04 24.92
C LEU A 294 3.29 -4.28 25.28
N ILE A 295 2.99 -5.20 26.21
CA ILE A 295 1.61 -5.40 26.68
C ILE A 295 1.08 -4.16 27.41
N LYS A 296 1.91 -3.51 28.24
CA LYS A 296 1.52 -2.27 28.91
C LYS A 296 1.25 -1.15 27.92
N GLU A 297 2.08 -1.03 26.88
CA GLU A 297 1.88 -0.05 25.80
C GLU A 297 0.63 -0.37 24.97
N PHE A 298 0.33 -1.65 24.72
CA PHE A 298 -0.87 -2.05 23.99
C PHE A 298 -2.15 -1.53 24.64
N TYR A 299 -2.25 -1.63 25.97
CA TYR A 299 -3.40 -1.11 26.71
C TYR A 299 -3.44 0.42 26.81
N LYS A 300 -2.32 1.11 26.57
CA LYS A 300 -2.26 2.59 26.56
C LYS A 300 -2.47 3.18 25.17
N ALA A 301 -2.26 2.37 24.13
CA ALA A 301 -2.39 2.79 22.74
C ALA A 301 -3.78 3.36 22.48
N LYS A 302 -3.82 4.49 21.76
CA LYS A 302 -5.06 5.20 21.43
C LYS A 302 -5.57 4.84 20.03
N THR A 303 -4.68 4.41 19.14
CA THR A 303 -5.00 4.06 17.76
C THR A 303 -4.88 2.55 17.53
N ASP A 304 -5.71 2.04 16.63
CA ASP A 304 -5.68 0.63 16.23
C ASP A 304 -4.42 0.29 15.43
N GLU A 305 -3.86 1.23 14.69
CA GLU A 305 -2.59 1.06 13.99
C GLU A 305 -1.44 0.76 14.97
N TYR A 306 -1.34 1.51 16.07
CA TYR A 306 -0.31 1.26 17.07
C TYR A 306 -0.55 -0.07 17.80
N ARG A 307 -1.81 -0.39 18.14
CA ARG A 307 -2.18 -1.70 18.73
C ARG A 307 -1.79 -2.85 17.79
N LEU A 308 -2.06 -2.73 16.49
CA LEU A 308 -1.72 -3.74 15.50
C LEU A 308 -0.20 -3.93 15.39
N ALA A 309 0.57 -2.84 15.36
CA ALA A 309 2.04 -2.91 15.34
C ALA A 309 2.59 -3.63 16.59
N LEU A 310 2.05 -3.32 17.77
CA LEU A 310 2.41 -3.97 19.03
C LEU A 310 2.00 -5.45 19.05
N SER A 311 0.82 -5.81 18.53
CA SER A 311 0.37 -7.19 18.36
C SER A 311 1.34 -7.98 17.49
N LYS A 312 1.75 -7.43 16.33
CA LYS A 312 2.74 -8.06 15.44
C LYS A 312 4.09 -8.25 16.14
N ALA A 313 4.53 -7.26 16.93
CA ALA A 313 5.77 -7.37 17.71
C ALA A 313 5.70 -8.47 18.76
N LEU A 314 4.65 -8.50 19.59
CA LEU A 314 4.40 -9.53 20.60
C LEU A 314 4.34 -10.93 20.00
N SER A 315 3.65 -11.06 18.86
CA SER A 315 3.55 -12.31 18.11
C SER A 315 4.88 -12.81 17.58
N THR A 316 5.74 -11.90 17.14
CA THR A 316 7.06 -12.25 16.60
C THR A 316 8.05 -12.63 17.70
N ILE A 317 8.00 -11.95 18.85
CA ILE A 317 8.87 -12.25 20.00
C ILE A 317 8.62 -13.65 20.54
N TYR A 318 7.36 -14.09 20.55
CA TYR A 318 6.90 -15.39 21.08
C TYR A 318 7.40 -15.67 22.50
N ASN A 319 6.68 -15.17 23.51
CA ASN A 319 7.07 -15.31 24.92
C ASN A 319 5.98 -16.00 25.76
N LYS A 320 6.29 -17.19 26.31
CA LYS A 320 5.41 -17.95 27.21
C LYS A 320 5.15 -17.27 28.55
N ASN A 321 6.07 -16.44 29.02
CA ASN A 321 5.96 -15.81 30.33
C ASN A 321 4.81 -14.78 30.37
N VAL A 322 4.45 -14.21 29.22
CA VAL A 322 3.36 -13.24 29.09
C VAL A 322 2.05 -13.83 28.57
N LEU A 323 1.92 -15.16 28.52
CA LEU A 323 0.76 -15.84 27.94
C LEU A 323 -0.57 -15.39 28.55
N LYS A 324 -0.60 -15.12 29.87
CA LYS A 324 -1.79 -14.59 30.55
C LYS A 324 -2.25 -13.25 29.96
N GLY A 325 -1.30 -12.36 29.64
CA GLY A 325 -1.59 -11.07 29.02
C GLY A 325 -2.05 -11.22 27.56
N LEU A 326 -1.40 -12.09 26.79
CA LEU A 326 -1.80 -12.39 25.40
C LEU A 326 -3.22 -12.96 25.33
N LEU A 327 -3.57 -13.90 26.21
CA LEU A 327 -4.92 -14.45 26.31
C LEU A 327 -5.95 -13.40 26.72
N LYS A 328 -5.57 -12.41 27.55
CA LYS A 328 -6.45 -11.30 27.90
C LYS A 328 -6.74 -10.42 26.68
N ILE A 329 -5.70 -10.05 25.92
CA ILE A 329 -5.86 -9.27 24.67
C ILE A 329 -6.74 -10.02 23.66
N ALA A 330 -6.50 -11.32 23.47
CA ALA A 330 -7.25 -12.15 22.53
C ALA A 330 -8.73 -12.33 22.90
N LYS A 331 -9.08 -12.27 24.19
CA LYS A 331 -10.46 -12.40 24.68
C LYS A 331 -11.27 -11.10 24.60
N THR A 332 -10.61 -9.95 24.55
CA THR A 332 -11.31 -8.67 24.58
C THR A 332 -11.88 -8.35 23.20
N LYS A 333 -13.22 -8.31 23.10
CA LYS A 333 -13.97 -8.06 21.85
C LYS A 333 -13.59 -6.74 21.17
N GLU A 334 -13.28 -5.71 21.96
CA GLU A 334 -12.84 -4.39 21.46
C GLU A 334 -11.58 -4.47 20.58
N TYR A 335 -10.73 -5.49 20.78
CA TYR A 335 -9.46 -5.61 20.06
C TYR A 335 -9.51 -6.60 18.89
N LYS A 336 -10.70 -7.00 18.45
CA LYS A 336 -10.88 -8.05 17.41
C LYS A 336 -10.11 -7.75 16.12
N ASP A 337 -10.04 -6.49 15.71
CA ASP A 337 -9.45 -6.10 14.41
C ASP A 337 -7.91 -5.97 14.50
N VAL A 338 -7.36 -5.94 15.71
CA VAL A 338 -5.93 -5.73 15.98
C VAL A 338 -5.25 -6.89 16.69
N ASN A 339 -6.02 -7.88 17.20
CA ASN A 339 -5.50 -9.00 17.98
C ASN A 339 -5.23 -10.27 17.14
N PHE A 340 -5.60 -10.29 15.85
CA PHE A 340 -5.40 -11.45 14.97
C PHE A 340 -3.95 -11.96 14.92
N PRO A 341 -2.89 -11.12 14.96
CA PRO A 341 -1.53 -11.63 15.01
C PRO A 341 -1.30 -12.45 16.29
N ILE A 342 -1.86 -12.01 17.42
CA ILE A 342 -1.73 -12.69 18.71
C ILE A 342 -2.50 -14.01 18.69
N ILE A 343 -3.72 -14.03 18.14
CA ILE A 343 -4.52 -15.25 17.98
C ILE A 343 -3.76 -16.30 17.17
N PHE A 344 -3.19 -15.91 16.03
CA PHE A 344 -2.40 -16.82 15.20
C PHE A 344 -1.20 -17.41 15.95
N THR A 345 -0.51 -16.58 16.72
CA THR A 345 0.62 -17.04 17.54
C THR A 345 0.17 -17.92 18.70
N LEU A 346 -0.98 -17.63 19.34
CA LEU A 346 -1.54 -18.44 20.42
C LEU A 346 -1.73 -19.89 19.98
N ARG A 347 -2.23 -20.15 18.77
CA ARG A 347 -2.37 -21.52 18.21
C ARG A 347 -1.08 -22.34 18.24
N LYS A 348 0.09 -21.69 18.25
CA LYS A 348 1.41 -22.34 18.32
C LYS A 348 1.83 -22.71 19.74
N TYR A 349 1.14 -22.24 20.78
CA TYR A 349 1.43 -22.59 22.17
C TYR A 349 0.82 -23.96 22.51
N LYS A 350 1.68 -24.92 22.85
CA LYS A 350 1.28 -26.20 23.46
C LYS A 350 0.95 -26.00 24.96
N ASP A 351 -0.07 -25.20 25.27
CA ASP A 351 -0.52 -24.89 26.64
C ASP A 351 -2.03 -25.19 26.80
N ARG A 352 -2.40 -25.85 27.91
CA ARG A 352 -3.79 -26.24 28.18
C ARG A 352 -4.76 -25.05 28.19
N ARG A 353 -4.33 -23.88 28.67
CA ARG A 353 -5.16 -22.66 28.71
C ARG A 353 -5.49 -22.13 27.32
N VAL A 354 -4.63 -22.40 26.34
CA VAL A 354 -4.82 -22.02 24.94
C VAL A 354 -5.78 -23.00 24.26
N LYS A 355 -5.64 -24.31 24.50
CA LYS A 355 -6.59 -25.31 23.99
C LYS A 355 -8.02 -24.98 24.42
N MET A 356 -8.24 -24.76 25.72
CA MET A 356 -9.54 -24.34 26.26
C MET A 356 -10.06 -23.00 25.72
N PHE A 357 -9.19 -22.14 25.17
CA PHE A 357 -9.60 -20.87 24.58
C PHE A 357 -10.19 -21.05 23.18
N PHE A 358 -9.75 -22.06 22.42
CA PHE A 358 -10.24 -22.34 21.06
C PHE A 358 -11.31 -23.44 20.98
N GLU A 359 -11.53 -24.19 22.06
CA GLU A 359 -12.59 -25.20 22.17
C GLU A 359 -13.96 -24.61 22.56
N LYS A 360 -14.03 -23.28 22.79
CA LYS A 360 -15.26 -22.50 22.98
C LYS A 360 -15.52 -21.66 21.75
#